data_AF-A0A357ASW4-F1
#
_entry.id   AF-A0A357ASW4-F1
#
_cell.length_a   1.000
_cell.length_b   1.000
_cell.length_c   1.000
_cell.angle_alpha   90.00
_cell.angle_beta   90.00
_cell.angle_gamma   90.00
#
_symmetry.space_group_name_H-M   'P 1'
#
loop_
_entity.id
_entity.type
_entity.pdbx_description
1 polymer ?
#
loop_
_entity_poly.entity_id
_entity_poly.type
_entity_poly.pdbx_seq_one_letter_code
_entity_poly.pdbx_strand_id
1 'polypeptide(L)'
;MKIEIESEKIKEKLGRALEAAYPRRCPICREIIMPVGELICKKCEKELPIIDEKRCLKCGAPLFSEEAAICRRCREKEKNGLASYEHGMAVFSYTDKISASIADFKYHNHRDNADFYAKKMLDRYGEYIKSLAP
;
A
#
# COMPACT_ATOMS: atom_id res chain seq x y z
N MET A 1 -10.54 35.79 12.07
CA MET A 1 -11.41 35.49 10.91
C MET A 1 -10.86 35.92 9.54
N LYS A 2 -10.84 37.20 9.12
CA LYS A 2 -10.36 37.56 7.76
C LYS A 2 -8.89 37.18 7.48
N ILE A 3 -8.02 37.41 8.48
CA ILE A 3 -6.57 37.11 8.39
C ILE A 3 -6.31 35.59 8.31
N GLU A 4 -7.09 34.79 9.04
CA GLU A 4 -6.97 33.32 9.02
C GLU A 4 -7.37 32.75 7.66
N ILE A 5 -8.47 33.25 7.08
CA ILE A 5 -8.97 32.84 5.76
C ILE A 5 -7.96 33.21 4.65
N GLU A 6 -7.31 34.37 4.72
CA GLU A 6 -6.26 34.75 3.77
C GLU A 6 -5.00 33.87 3.91
N SER A 7 -4.62 33.50 5.13
CA SER A 7 -3.49 32.60 5.38
C SER A 7 -3.71 31.19 4.81
N GLU A 8 -4.93 30.67 4.89
CA GLU A 8 -5.29 29.34 4.35
C GLU A 8 -5.23 29.33 2.82
N LYS A 9 -5.75 30.37 2.17
CA LYS A 9 -5.69 30.51 0.71
C LYS A 9 -4.26 30.62 0.18
N ILE A 10 -3.36 31.26 0.93
CA ILE A 10 -1.94 31.35 0.56
C ILE A 10 -1.28 29.97 0.68
N LYS A 11 -1.53 29.23 1.78
CA LYS A 11 -1.03 27.87 1.96
C LYS A 11 -1.51 26.92 0.86
N GLU A 12 -2.78 26.99 0.49
CA GLU A 12 -3.36 26.19 -0.58
C GLU A 12 -2.69 26.48 -1.93
N LYS A 13 -2.55 27.77 -2.29
CA LYS A 13 -1.87 28.17 -3.53
C LYS A 13 -0.41 27.74 -3.56
N LEU A 14 0.30 27.89 -2.44
CA LEU A 14 1.69 27.47 -2.32
C LEU A 14 1.83 25.95 -2.43
N GLY A 15 0.93 25.19 -1.80
CA GLY A 15 0.87 23.73 -1.92
C GLY A 15 0.71 23.28 -3.38
N ARG A 16 -0.24 23.87 -4.10
CA ARG A 16 -0.47 23.57 -5.52
C ARG A 16 0.74 23.93 -6.41
N ALA A 17 1.43 25.02 -6.11
CA ALA A 17 2.63 25.41 -6.83
C ALA A 17 3.79 24.43 -6.57
N LEU A 18 3.95 23.96 -5.33
CA LEU A 18 4.95 22.96 -4.95
C LEU A 18 4.66 21.61 -5.61
N GLU A 19 3.41 21.18 -5.65
CA GLU A 19 3.02 19.93 -6.32
C GLU A 19 3.25 19.99 -7.84
N ALA A 20 3.14 21.17 -8.46
CA ALA A 20 3.46 21.34 -9.88
C ALA A 20 4.98 21.38 -10.14
N ALA A 21 5.76 21.99 -9.25
CA ALA A 21 7.23 22.07 -9.37
C ALA A 21 7.92 20.74 -9.02
N TYR A 22 7.36 19.99 -8.06
CA TYR A 22 7.85 18.72 -7.57
C TYR A 22 6.75 17.66 -7.68
N PRO A 23 6.35 17.30 -8.90
CA PRO A 23 5.24 16.38 -9.08
C PRO A 23 5.64 14.99 -8.59
N ARG A 24 4.70 14.34 -7.93
CA ARG A 24 4.86 12.96 -7.49
C ARG A 24 5.14 12.04 -8.67
N ARG A 25 5.99 11.04 -8.44
CA ARG A 25 6.28 9.95 -9.38
C ARG A 25 5.55 8.68 -8.97
N CYS A 26 5.11 7.92 -9.97
CA CYS A 26 4.45 6.64 -9.77
C CYS A 26 5.36 5.68 -8.96
N PRO A 27 4.88 5.07 -7.87
CA PRO A 27 5.68 4.11 -7.09
C PRO A 27 6.15 2.91 -7.92
N ILE A 28 5.43 2.57 -8.99
CA ILE A 28 5.67 1.37 -9.80
C ILE A 28 6.57 1.65 -11.01
N CYS A 29 6.30 2.69 -11.79
CA CYS A 29 7.04 2.97 -13.04
C CYS A 29 7.88 4.26 -13.00
N ARG A 30 7.85 5.01 -11.89
CA ARG A 30 8.58 6.26 -11.66
C ARG A 30 8.27 7.41 -12.63
N GLU A 31 7.31 7.24 -13.53
CA GLU A 31 6.77 8.32 -14.37
C GLU A 31 6.02 9.36 -13.53
N ILE A 32 6.05 10.62 -13.98
CA ILE A 32 5.31 11.70 -13.34
C ILE A 32 3.80 11.40 -13.41
N ILE A 33 3.12 11.53 -12.28
CA ILE A 33 1.69 11.25 -12.19
C ILE A 33 0.89 12.48 -12.61
N MET A 34 -0.07 12.26 -13.51
CA MET A 34 -1.06 13.25 -13.91
C MET A 34 -2.48 12.63 -13.87
N PRO A 35 -3.49 13.35 -13.35
CA PRO A 35 -3.43 14.68 -12.75
C PRO A 35 -2.70 14.71 -11.40
N VAL A 36 -2.30 15.92 -10.97
CA VAL A 36 -1.68 16.17 -9.66
C VAL A 36 -2.62 15.74 -8.53
N GLY A 37 -2.04 15.14 -7.48
CA GLY A 37 -2.78 14.65 -6.30
C GLY A 37 -2.99 13.13 -6.26
N GLU A 38 -2.78 12.42 -7.37
CA GLU A 38 -2.87 10.97 -7.42
C GLU A 38 -1.62 10.27 -6.85
N LEU A 39 -1.80 9.07 -6.29
CA LEU A 39 -0.71 8.29 -5.67
C LEU A 39 0.00 7.33 -6.64
N ILE A 40 -0.64 7.01 -7.76
CA ILE A 40 -0.17 6.05 -8.76
C ILE A 40 -0.76 6.41 -10.13
N CYS A 41 -0.02 6.12 -11.21
CA CYS A 41 -0.53 6.38 -12.55
C CYS A 41 -1.62 5.36 -12.96
N LYS A 42 -2.57 5.79 -13.81
CA LYS A 42 -3.69 4.97 -14.27
C LYS A 42 -3.28 3.65 -14.94
N LYS A 43 -2.12 3.63 -15.61
CA LYS A 43 -1.58 2.41 -16.23
C LYS A 43 -1.20 1.37 -15.17
N CYS A 44 -0.36 1.76 -14.21
CA CYS A 44 0.11 0.86 -13.18
C CYS A 44 -1.00 0.43 -12.23
N GLU A 45 -1.97 1.31 -11.94
CA GLU A 45 -3.12 0.97 -11.11
C GLU A 45 -3.88 -0.26 -11.64
N LYS A 46 -4.11 -0.33 -12.96
CA LYS A 46 -4.81 -1.45 -13.60
C LYS A 46 -4.01 -2.75 -13.62
N GLU A 47 -2.69 -2.66 -13.51
CA GLU A 47 -1.76 -3.79 -13.56
C GLU A 47 -1.31 -4.24 -12.16
N LEU A 48 -1.85 -3.66 -11.08
CA LEU A 48 -1.46 -4.03 -9.73
C LEU A 48 -1.81 -5.51 -9.47
N PRO A 49 -0.84 -6.33 -9.02
CA PRO A 49 -1.06 -7.75 -8.78
C PRO A 49 -1.73 -7.94 -7.41
N ILE A 50 -2.97 -7.49 -7.27
CA ILE A 50 -3.74 -7.57 -6.02
C ILE A 50 -3.98 -9.04 -5.68
N ILE A 51 -3.61 -9.45 -4.46
CA ILE A 51 -3.98 -10.77 -3.94
C ILE A 51 -5.49 -10.75 -3.71
N ASP A 52 -6.20 -11.68 -4.33
CA ASP A 52 -7.66 -11.79 -4.23
C ASP A 52 -8.12 -12.36 -2.86
N GLU A 53 -9.35 -12.87 -2.79
CA GLU A 53 -9.89 -13.44 -1.55
C GLU A 53 -9.27 -14.79 -1.19
N LYS A 54 -8.68 -15.51 -2.17
CA LYS A 54 -8.03 -16.81 -1.97
C LYS A 54 -6.66 -16.60 -1.34
N ARG A 55 -6.65 -16.26 -0.05
CA ARG A 55 -5.44 -16.01 0.72
C ARG A 55 -5.46 -16.73 2.06
N CYS A 56 -4.27 -16.99 2.58
CA CYS A 56 -4.07 -17.55 3.89
C CYS A 56 -4.57 -16.56 4.95
N LEU A 57 -5.55 -16.96 5.76
CA LEU A 57 -6.09 -16.14 6.85
C LEU A 57 -5.05 -15.80 7.93
N LYS A 58 -3.97 -16.59 8.01
CA LYS A 58 -2.86 -16.36 8.93
C LYS A 58 -1.88 -15.33 8.40
N CYS A 59 -1.35 -15.48 7.18
CA CYS A 59 -0.22 -14.67 6.68
C CYS A 59 -0.54 -13.77 5.48
N GLY A 60 -1.74 -13.86 4.90
CA GLY A 60 -2.15 -13.08 3.75
C GLY A 60 -1.57 -13.53 2.40
N ALA A 61 -0.75 -14.59 2.37
CA ALA A 61 -0.20 -15.13 1.12
C ALA A 61 -1.29 -15.78 0.25
N PRO A 62 -1.23 -15.67 -1.09
CA PRO A 62 -2.20 -16.29 -1.98
C PRO A 62 -2.23 -17.82 -1.81
N LEU A 63 -3.41 -18.39 -2.00
CA LEU A 63 -3.68 -19.83 -1.98
C LEU A 63 -4.11 -20.30 -3.37
N PHE A 64 -3.60 -21.47 -3.76
CA PHE A 64 -3.90 -22.07 -5.06
C PHE A 64 -5.07 -23.04 -5.03
N SER A 65 -5.45 -23.53 -3.84
CA SER A 65 -6.62 -24.41 -3.62
C SER A 65 -7.72 -23.60 -2.95
N GLU A 66 -8.97 -23.83 -3.38
CA GLU A 66 -10.15 -23.13 -2.87
C GLU A 66 -10.60 -23.65 -1.50
N GLU A 67 -10.26 -24.90 -1.17
CA GLU A 67 -10.68 -25.55 0.08
C GLU A 67 -9.81 -25.15 1.27
N ALA A 68 -8.61 -24.63 1.03
CA ALA A 68 -7.67 -24.27 2.09
C ALA A 68 -7.94 -22.86 2.61
N ALA A 69 -8.14 -22.70 3.93
CA ALA A 69 -8.19 -21.39 4.59
C ALA A 69 -6.80 -20.88 5.05
N ILE A 70 -5.84 -21.79 5.26
CA ILE A 70 -4.49 -21.51 5.76
C ILE A 70 -3.47 -22.18 4.83
N CYS A 71 -2.29 -21.58 4.62
CA CYS A 71 -1.24 -22.20 3.81
C CYS A 71 -0.48 -23.28 4.59
N ARG A 72 0.16 -24.21 3.86
CA ARG A 72 0.96 -25.30 4.45
C ARG A 72 2.02 -24.79 5.43
N ARG A 73 2.75 -23.73 5.04
CA ARG A 73 3.80 -23.11 5.88
C ARG A 73 3.27 -22.63 7.23
N CYS A 74 2.09 -22.01 7.26
CA CYS A 74 1.49 -21.54 8.51
C CYS A 74 1.03 -22.71 9.39
N ARG A 75 0.39 -23.73 8.80
CA ARG A 75 0.02 -24.95 9.55
C ARG A 75 1.22 -25.66 10.16
N GLU A 76 2.32 -25.78 9.43
CA GLU A 76 3.55 -26.40 9.93
C GLU A 76 4.16 -25.59 11.09
N LYS A 77 4.18 -24.25 10.99
CA LYS A 77 4.63 -23.39 12.09
C LYS A 77 3.76 -23.52 13.33
N GLU A 78 2.44 -23.60 13.18
CA GLU A 78 1.51 -23.81 14.30
C GLU A 78 1.74 -25.18 14.97
N LYS A 79 1.81 -26.26 14.18
CA LYS A 79 2.07 -27.61 14.69
C LYS A 79 3.39 -27.71 15.47
N ASN A 80 4.41 -27.00 15.03
CA ASN A 80 5.75 -27.03 15.62
C ASN A 80 5.95 -25.98 16.73
N GLY A 81 4.92 -25.22 17.11
CA GLY A 81 5.03 -24.18 18.14
C GLY A 81 5.87 -22.95 17.73
N LEU A 82 6.06 -22.72 16.43
CA LEU A 82 6.89 -21.64 15.86
C LEU A 82 6.05 -20.47 15.29
N ALA A 83 4.77 -20.40 15.62
CA ALA A 83 3.90 -19.29 15.22
C ALA A 83 4.22 -18.05 16.08
N SER A 84 4.63 -16.95 15.44
CA SER A 84 5.10 -15.73 16.13
C SER A 84 4.17 -14.53 15.97
N TYR A 85 3.04 -14.68 15.29
CA TYR A 85 2.06 -13.63 15.04
C TYR A 85 0.67 -14.23 14.86
N GLU A 86 -0.36 -13.41 15.01
CA GLU A 86 -1.75 -13.82 14.88
C GLU A 86 -2.30 -13.61 13.47
N HIS A 87 -2.07 -12.42 12.91
CA HIS A 87 -2.57 -12.03 11.60
C HIS A 87 -1.49 -11.31 10.78
N GLY A 88 -1.36 -11.71 9.52
CA GLY A 88 -0.54 -11.07 8.50
C GLY A 88 -1.42 -10.71 7.31
N MET A 89 -1.18 -9.52 6.77
CA MET A 89 -1.99 -8.96 5.68
C MET A 89 -1.08 -8.59 4.52
N ALA A 90 -1.42 -9.04 3.31
CA ALA A 90 -0.72 -8.68 2.08
C ALA A 90 -1.74 -8.20 1.06
N VAL A 91 -1.49 -7.04 0.46
CA VAL A 91 -2.34 -6.47 -0.60
C VAL A 91 -1.89 -6.97 -1.98
N PHE A 92 -0.58 -7.09 -2.19
CA PHE A 92 0.00 -7.39 -3.49
C PHE A 92 0.78 -8.69 -3.47
N SER A 93 0.73 -9.43 -4.57
CA SER A 93 1.68 -10.49 -4.87
C SER A 93 3.04 -9.88 -5.16
N TYR A 94 4.09 -10.55 -4.68
CA TYR A 94 5.46 -10.04 -4.75
C TYR A 94 6.07 -10.27 -6.14
N THR A 95 5.69 -9.44 -7.11
CA THR A 95 6.23 -9.42 -8.47
C THR A 95 7.49 -8.55 -8.56
N ASP A 96 8.22 -8.62 -9.68
CA ASP A 96 9.41 -7.77 -9.91
C ASP A 96 9.12 -6.27 -9.82
N LYS A 97 7.96 -5.83 -10.32
CA LYS A 97 7.52 -4.43 -10.22
C LYS A 97 7.26 -4.02 -8.77
N ILE A 98 6.58 -4.87 -8.00
CA ILE A 98 6.26 -4.58 -6.59
C ILE A 98 7.53 -4.66 -5.72
N SER A 99 8.40 -5.63 -5.99
CA SER A 99 9.66 -5.79 -5.26
C SER A 99 10.59 -4.61 -5.48
N ALA A 100 10.73 -4.13 -6.72
CA ALA A 100 11.49 -2.93 -7.06
C ALA A 100 10.88 -1.69 -6.37
N SER A 101 9.57 -1.52 -6.42
CA SER A 101 8.88 -0.40 -5.75
C SER A 101 9.06 -0.41 -4.23
N ILE A 102 9.03 -1.57 -3.59
CA ILE A 102 9.30 -1.72 -2.15
C ILE A 102 10.77 -1.45 -1.84
N ALA A 103 11.70 -1.88 -2.70
CA ALA A 103 13.12 -1.60 -2.55
C ALA A 103 13.39 -0.08 -2.63
N ASP A 104 12.74 0.62 -3.56
CA ASP A 104 12.81 2.07 -3.68
C ASP A 104 12.36 2.78 -2.40
N PHE A 105 11.25 2.32 -1.82
CA PHE A 105 10.77 2.83 -0.54
C PHE A 105 11.73 2.55 0.61
N LYS A 106 12.21 1.31 0.74
CA LYS A 106 13.04 0.87 1.88
C LYS A 106 14.47 1.39 1.84
N TYR A 107 15.07 1.45 0.67
CA TYR A 107 16.53 1.57 0.52
C TYR A 107 16.96 2.77 -0.33
N HIS A 108 16.10 3.31 -1.20
CA HIS A 108 16.44 4.45 -2.07
C HIS A 108 15.76 5.76 -1.68
N ASN A 109 15.30 5.86 -0.42
CA ASN A 109 14.72 7.07 0.15
C ASN A 109 13.45 7.59 -0.58
N HIS A 110 12.75 6.74 -1.32
CA HIS A 110 11.45 7.07 -1.93
C HIS A 110 10.31 6.95 -0.90
N ARG A 111 10.42 7.74 0.18
CA ARG A 111 9.44 7.79 1.28
C ARG A 111 8.10 8.34 0.82
N ASP A 112 8.09 9.08 -0.28
CA ASP A 112 6.89 9.54 -0.99
C ASP A 112 6.01 8.39 -1.48
N ASN A 113 6.52 7.15 -1.56
CA ASN A 113 5.71 5.96 -1.86
C ASN A 113 4.92 5.44 -0.64
N ALA A 114 5.20 5.92 0.58
CA ALA A 114 4.63 5.36 1.81
C ALA A 114 3.11 5.52 1.87
N ASP A 115 2.59 6.67 1.43
CA ASP A 115 1.15 6.94 1.44
C ASP A 115 0.40 6.09 0.41
N PHE A 116 1.02 5.76 -0.74
CA PHE A 116 0.49 4.78 -1.67
C PHE A 116 0.27 3.43 -0.99
N TYR A 117 1.31 2.91 -0.30
CA TYR A 117 1.19 1.63 0.41
C TYR A 117 0.19 1.69 1.56
N ALA A 118 0.22 2.76 2.35
CA ALA A 118 -0.72 2.97 3.45
C ALA A 118 -2.17 3.04 2.93
N LYS A 119 -2.42 3.82 1.86
CA LYS A 119 -3.74 3.91 1.23
C LYS A 119 -4.22 2.55 0.75
N LYS A 120 -3.37 1.78 0.05
CA LYS A 120 -3.76 0.45 -0.46
C LYS A 120 -4.01 -0.57 0.67
N MET A 121 -3.27 -0.49 1.77
CA MET A 121 -3.53 -1.27 2.98
C MET A 121 -4.86 -0.88 3.63
N LEU A 122 -5.13 0.42 3.79
CA LEU A 122 -6.37 0.91 4.41
C LEU A 122 -7.60 0.64 3.53
N ASP A 123 -7.49 0.85 2.22
CA ASP A 123 -8.58 0.57 1.28
C ASP A 123 -8.99 -0.91 1.32
N ARG A 124 -8.03 -1.83 1.55
CA ARG A 124 -8.31 -3.29 1.56
C ARG A 124 -8.61 -3.86 2.95
N TYR A 125 -7.91 -3.39 3.97
CA TYR A 125 -7.90 -3.99 5.30
C TYR A 125 -8.23 -3.01 6.42
N GLY A 126 -8.59 -1.75 6.11
CA GLY A 126 -8.82 -0.72 7.12
C GLY A 126 -9.85 -1.13 8.18
N GLU A 127 -11.01 -1.65 7.76
CA GLU A 127 -12.04 -2.13 8.70
C GLU A 127 -11.58 -3.35 9.49
N TYR A 128 -10.83 -4.27 8.86
CA TYR A 128 -10.28 -5.43 9.55
C TYR A 128 -9.24 -5.01 10.60
N ILE A 129 -8.33 -4.10 10.26
CA ILE A 129 -7.34 -3.54 11.20
C ILE A 129 -8.04 -2.85 12.38
N LYS A 130 -9.10 -2.08 12.14
CA LYS A 130 -9.90 -1.47 13.22
C LYS A 130 -10.55 -2.52 14.11
N SER A 131 -11.03 -3.63 13.55
CA SER A 131 -11.64 -4.71 14.32
C SER A 131 -10.64 -5.47 15.21
N LEU A 132 -9.34 -5.37 14.91
CA LEU A 132 -8.26 -5.96 15.71
C LEU A 132 -7.68 -4.98 16.75
N ALA A 133 -8.01 -3.69 16.66
CA ALA A 133 -7.56 -2.70 17.63
C ALA A 133 -8.31 -2.92 18.96
N PRO A 134 -7.59 -3.00 20.10
CA PRO A 134 -8.20 -3.19 21.42
C PRO A 134 -9.06 -1.99 21.85
#